data_AF-A0A9D1Z5B1-F1
#
_entry.id   AF-A0A9D1Z5B1-F1
#
_cell.length_a   1.000
_cell.length_b   1.000
_cell.length_c   1.000
_cell.angle_alpha   90.00
_cell.angle_beta   90.00
_cell.angle_gamma   90.00
#
_symmetry.space_group_name_H-M   'P 1'
#
loop_
_entity.id
_entity.type
_entity.pdbx_description
1 polymer ?
#
loop_
_entity_poly.entity_id
_entity_poly.type
_entity_poly.pdbx_seq_one_letter_code
_entity_poly.pdbx_strand_id
1 'polypeptide(L)'
;MESIFTAMRRCQLFDGIPEDKYQNVLNCLHGEVRTIPRNTVLLRIGERQRRPGVVMSGTLRISLYSEDGNLLTIDRLSRGRVFGESLVCSMSEDSPIQIDALTETEVLYLDFDPLLLQQENGCPYRMRVTANLLREMGKGALFLNQKMRILAQNRLRNRIKVYLQGLPIASNGEIRLEMGRGEMADYLCVDRSALSRELGRMQKEGILTYQGQVVHILDSEFLSA
;
A
#
# COMPACT_ATOMS: atom_id res chain seq x y z
N MET A 1 12.26 -15.36 17.08
CA MET A 1 13.29 -14.79 16.16
C MET A 1 13.07 -15.23 14.71
N GLU A 2 12.82 -16.51 14.41
CA GLU A 2 12.56 -16.99 13.04
C GLU A 2 11.39 -16.26 12.32
N SER A 3 10.29 -15.94 13.03
CA SER A 3 9.17 -15.17 12.47
C SER A 3 9.61 -13.79 11.93
N ILE A 4 10.49 -13.10 12.68
CA ILE A 4 10.97 -11.77 12.34
C ILE A 4 11.84 -11.81 11.08
N PHE A 5 12.82 -12.70 11.04
CA PHE A 5 13.73 -12.81 9.91
C PHE A 5 12.99 -13.21 8.63
N THR A 6 11.99 -14.09 8.75
CA THR A 6 11.14 -14.47 7.61
C THR A 6 10.37 -13.27 7.05
N ALA A 7 9.93 -12.33 7.90
CA ALA A 7 9.25 -11.14 7.40
C ALA A 7 10.24 -10.09 6.87
N MET A 8 11.40 -9.91 7.51
CA MET A 8 12.47 -9.05 7.01
C MET A 8 12.92 -9.49 5.61
N ARG A 9 13.09 -10.80 5.39
CA ARG A 9 13.43 -11.38 4.08
C ARG A 9 12.41 -11.08 2.97
N ARG A 10 11.15 -10.86 3.33
CA ARG A 10 10.06 -10.54 2.38
C ARG A 10 9.76 -9.04 2.29
N CYS A 11 10.48 -8.21 3.04
CA CYS A 11 10.27 -6.77 3.08
C CYS A 11 11.40 -6.07 2.32
N GLN A 12 11.02 -5.27 1.33
CA GLN A 12 11.98 -4.61 0.45
C GLN A 12 12.88 -3.61 1.17
N LEU A 13 12.46 -3.14 2.35
CA LEU A 13 13.28 -2.30 3.23
C LEU A 13 14.63 -2.96 3.56
N PHE A 14 14.69 -4.30 3.63
CA PHE A 14 15.89 -5.06 4.00
C PHE A 14 16.56 -5.76 2.81
N ASP A 15 16.15 -5.45 1.56
CA ASP A 15 16.71 -6.06 0.37
C ASP A 15 18.24 -5.87 0.26
N GLY A 16 18.93 -6.96 -0.06
CA GLY A 16 20.39 -6.97 -0.19
C GLY A 16 21.16 -6.98 1.14
N ILE A 17 20.47 -7.19 2.27
CA ILE A 17 21.09 -7.43 3.57
C ILE A 17 21.06 -8.95 3.84
N PRO A 18 22.22 -9.59 4.12
CA PRO A 18 22.27 -10.99 4.50
C PRO A 18 21.49 -11.28 5.78
N GLU A 19 20.83 -12.44 5.85
CA GLU A 19 19.97 -12.80 6.99
C GLU A 19 20.75 -12.89 8.32
N ASP A 20 21.99 -13.37 8.29
CA ASP A 20 22.92 -13.41 9.45
C ASP A 20 23.31 -12.01 9.96
N LYS A 21 22.89 -10.95 9.26
CA LYS A 21 23.15 -9.54 9.59
C LYS A 21 21.90 -8.77 9.98
N TYR A 22 20.72 -9.39 9.95
CA TYR A 22 19.46 -8.75 10.36
C TYR A 22 19.50 -8.27 11.81
N GLN A 23 20.17 -8.99 12.71
CA GLN A 23 20.31 -8.54 14.10
C GLN A 23 21.04 -7.19 14.21
N ASN A 24 22.02 -6.93 13.35
CA ASN A 24 22.73 -5.64 13.33
C ASN A 24 21.79 -4.50 12.96
N VAL A 25 20.89 -4.74 11.99
CA VAL A 25 19.88 -3.77 11.57
C VAL A 25 18.84 -3.54 12.67
N LEU A 26 18.35 -4.60 13.29
CA LEU A 26 17.39 -4.51 14.40
C LEU A 26 17.96 -3.74 15.59
N ASN A 27 19.23 -3.97 15.93
CA ASN A 27 19.90 -3.21 16.99
C ASN A 27 20.08 -1.74 16.59
N CYS A 28 20.46 -1.48 15.34
CA CYS A 28 20.65 -0.12 14.82
C CYS A 28 19.36 0.70 14.80
N LEU A 29 18.23 0.07 14.48
CA LEU A 29 16.94 0.74 14.29
C LEU A 29 15.98 0.48 15.45
N HIS A 30 16.49 0.02 16.60
CA HIS A 30 15.71 -0.26 17.81
C HIS A 30 14.44 -1.09 17.52
N GLY A 31 14.60 -2.13 16.71
CA GLY A 31 13.51 -2.94 16.18
C GLY A 31 12.70 -3.64 17.28
N GLU A 32 11.39 -3.44 17.26
CA GLU A 32 10.49 -3.96 18.29
C GLU A 32 9.24 -4.58 17.67
N VAL A 33 8.93 -5.83 18.04
CA VAL A 33 7.73 -6.50 17.56
C VAL A 33 6.56 -6.26 18.50
N ARG A 34 5.41 -5.94 17.91
CA ARG A 34 4.14 -5.78 18.62
C ARG A 34 3.02 -6.48 17.88
N THR A 35 2.17 -7.18 18.63
CA THR A 35 0.89 -7.68 18.15
C THR A 35 -0.18 -6.63 18.39
N ILE A 36 -0.91 -6.29 17.33
CA ILE A 36 -1.96 -5.29 17.31
C ILE A 36 -3.30 -6.01 17.12
N PRO A 37 -4.23 -5.90 18.10
CA PRO A 37 -5.56 -6.49 17.95
C PRO A 37 -6.32 -5.88 16.78
N ARG A 38 -7.21 -6.69 16.19
CA ARG A 38 -8.14 -6.22 15.15
C ARG A 38 -8.92 -4.98 15.64
N ASN A 39 -9.15 -4.04 14.72
CA ASN A 39 -9.83 -2.75 14.92
C ASN A 39 -9.08 -1.77 15.84
N THR A 40 -7.82 -2.03 16.18
CA THR A 40 -7.00 -1.07 16.92
C THR A 40 -6.50 0.02 15.98
N VAL A 41 -6.59 1.28 16.41
CA VAL A 41 -6.02 2.43 15.70
C VAL A 41 -4.58 2.62 16.16
N LEU A 42 -3.63 2.56 15.21
CA LEU A 42 -2.20 2.77 15.47
C LEU A 42 -1.83 4.25 15.40
N LEU A 43 -2.53 5.02 14.57
CA LEU A 43 -2.31 6.45 14.36
C LEU A 43 -3.63 7.09 13.97
N ARG A 44 -4.04 8.16 14.66
CA ARG A 44 -5.21 8.96 14.27
C ARG A 44 -4.82 10.14 13.39
N ILE A 45 -5.81 10.66 12.67
CA ILE A 45 -5.70 11.93 11.97
C ILE A 45 -5.46 13.03 13.01
N GLY A 46 -4.50 13.92 12.74
CA GLY A 46 -4.05 14.98 13.64
C GLY A 46 -3.07 14.52 14.73
N GLU A 47 -2.72 13.23 14.79
CA GLU A 47 -1.66 12.76 15.69
C GLU A 47 -0.30 12.76 14.99
N ARG A 48 0.76 13.01 15.77
CA ARG A 48 2.14 12.84 15.32
C ARG A 48 2.48 11.35 15.24
N GLN A 49 2.91 10.90 14.06
CA GLN A 49 3.48 9.57 13.95
C GLN A 49 4.91 9.54 14.50
N ARG A 50 5.12 8.72 15.54
CA ARG A 50 6.42 8.65 16.23
C ARG A 50 7.28 7.49 15.76
N ARG A 51 6.67 6.34 15.45
CA ARG A 51 7.41 5.13 15.07
C ARG A 51 6.81 4.52 13.81
N PRO A 52 7.53 4.57 12.69
CA PRO A 52 7.17 3.80 11.50
C PRO A 52 7.48 2.32 11.75
N GLY A 53 7.07 1.47 10.81
CA GLY A 53 7.37 0.04 10.92
C GLY A 53 7.04 -0.75 9.68
N VAL A 54 7.12 -2.06 9.81
CA VAL A 54 6.82 -3.03 8.75
C VAL A 54 5.72 -3.96 9.23
N VAL A 55 4.77 -4.28 8.37
CA VAL A 55 3.76 -5.31 8.63
C VAL A 55 4.41 -6.69 8.50
N MET A 56 4.39 -7.48 9.56
CA MET A 56 4.97 -8.83 9.61
C MET A 56 3.93 -9.89 9.23
N SER A 57 2.69 -9.70 9.70
CA SER A 57 1.51 -10.50 9.36
C SER A 57 0.24 -9.66 9.57
N GLY A 58 -0.88 -10.10 8.99
CA GLY A 58 -2.14 -9.34 9.03
C GLY A 58 -2.21 -8.21 8.01
N THR A 59 -3.14 -7.28 8.23
CA THR A 59 -3.45 -6.18 7.31
C THR A 59 -3.76 -4.90 8.07
N LEU A 60 -3.01 -3.84 7.76
CA LEU A 60 -3.34 -2.47 8.15
C LEU A 60 -4.12 -1.77 7.04
N ARG A 61 -4.96 -0.81 7.41
CA ARG A 61 -5.66 0.11 6.51
C ARG A 61 -5.15 1.52 6.72
N ILE A 62 -4.88 2.21 5.61
CA ILE A 62 -4.72 3.65 5.58
C ILE A 62 -6.04 4.27 5.16
N SER A 63 -6.51 5.27 5.89
CA SER A 63 -7.78 5.95 5.61
C SER A 63 -7.72 7.46 5.87
N LEU A 64 -8.67 8.21 5.30
CA LEU A 64 -8.91 9.63 5.58
C LEU A 64 -10.41 9.86 5.82
N TYR A 65 -10.80 11.02 6.35
CA TYR A 65 -12.21 11.38 6.47
C TYR A 65 -12.77 11.93 5.15
N SER A 66 -13.96 11.48 4.77
CA SER A 66 -14.81 12.18 3.81
C SER A 66 -15.39 13.46 4.44
N GLU A 67 -16.00 14.31 3.61
CA GLU A 67 -16.74 15.48 4.11
C GLU A 67 -17.85 15.08 5.08
N ASP A 68 -18.52 13.94 4.84
CA ASP A 68 -19.56 13.40 5.74
C ASP A 68 -19.00 12.74 7.02
N GLY A 69 -17.69 12.80 7.28
CA GLY A 69 -17.05 12.21 8.45
C GLY A 69 -16.84 10.69 8.39
N ASN A 70 -17.07 10.04 7.25
CA ASN A 70 -16.82 8.61 7.07
C ASN A 70 -15.35 8.34 6.74
N LEU A 71 -14.81 7.21 7.19
CA LEU A 71 -13.45 6.80 6.82
C LEU A 71 -13.42 6.21 5.40
N LEU A 72 -12.68 6.87 4.50
CA LEU A 72 -12.40 6.41 3.14
C LEU A 72 -11.07 5.66 3.12
N THR A 73 -11.09 4.44 2.60
CA THR A 73 -9.87 3.62 2.48
C THR A 73 -8.99 4.11 1.34
N ILE A 74 -7.75 4.48 1.65
CA ILE A 74 -6.75 4.91 0.67
C ILE A 74 -5.94 3.70 0.18
N ASP A 75 -5.39 2.92 1.11
CA ASP A 75 -4.55 1.75 0.82
C ASP A 75 -4.71 0.70 1.93
N ARG A 76 -4.29 -0.53 1.63
CA ARG A 76 -4.18 -1.63 2.58
C ARG A 76 -2.77 -2.18 2.54
N LEU A 77 -2.14 -2.21 3.70
CA LEU A 77 -0.77 -2.66 3.86
C LEU A 77 -0.76 -4.07 4.45
N SER A 78 -0.32 -5.03 3.65
CA SER A 78 -0.13 -6.41 4.07
C SER A 78 1.35 -6.69 4.37
N ARG A 79 1.66 -7.95 4.70
CA ARG A 79 3.01 -8.40 5.02
C ARG A 79 4.08 -7.87 4.07
N GLY A 80 5.16 -7.33 4.65
CA GLY A 80 6.32 -6.80 3.94
C GLY A 80 6.21 -5.32 3.57
N ARG A 81 5.03 -4.70 3.75
CA ARG A 81 4.83 -3.27 3.49
C ARG A 81 5.26 -2.42 4.69
N VAL A 82 5.87 -1.28 4.41
CA VAL A 82 6.22 -0.25 5.39
C VAL A 82 5.00 0.63 5.68
N PHE A 83 4.83 1.08 6.92
CA PHE A 83 3.80 2.03 7.32
C PHE A 83 4.37 3.20 8.15
N GLY A 84 3.73 4.36 8.06
CA GLY A 84 4.06 5.56 8.83
C GLY A 84 5.37 6.25 8.41
N GLU A 85 6.07 5.72 7.41
CA GLU A 85 7.36 6.21 6.95
C GLU A 85 7.27 7.62 6.37
N SER A 86 6.25 7.91 5.56
CA SER A 86 6.08 9.22 4.93
C SER A 86 5.94 10.35 5.96
N LEU A 87 5.25 10.09 7.07
CA LEU A 87 5.04 11.06 8.14
C LEU A 87 6.32 11.30 8.95
N VAL A 88 7.04 10.24 9.28
CA VAL A 88 8.30 10.33 10.04
C VAL A 88 9.38 10.98 9.18
N CYS A 89 9.54 10.56 7.93
CA CYS A 89 10.54 11.11 7.01
C CYS A 89 10.26 12.57 6.60
N SER A 90 9.00 13.00 6.57
CA SER A 90 8.63 14.41 6.34
C SER A 90 8.72 15.28 7.59
N MET A 91 8.99 14.69 8.76
CA MET A 91 8.94 15.36 10.06
C MET A 91 7.60 16.06 10.32
N SER A 92 6.51 15.45 9.85
CA SER A 92 5.17 16.00 10.02
C SER A 92 4.71 15.83 11.47
N GLU A 93 4.17 16.91 12.05
CA GLU A 93 3.59 16.90 13.39
C GLU A 93 2.13 16.42 13.39
N ASP A 94 1.42 16.58 12.26
CA ASP A 94 -0.01 16.29 12.14
C ASP A 94 -0.29 15.30 11.00
N SER A 95 -0.76 14.09 11.34
CA SER A 95 -1.10 13.10 10.33
C SER A 95 -2.38 13.47 9.55
N PRO A 96 -2.37 13.51 8.21
CA PRO A 96 -3.58 13.67 7.39
C PRO A 96 -4.35 12.35 7.21
N ILE A 97 -3.83 11.24 7.75
CA ILE A 97 -4.36 9.88 7.58
C ILE A 97 -4.51 9.16 8.92
N GLN A 98 -5.41 8.17 8.94
CA GLN A 98 -5.53 7.20 10.01
C GLN A 98 -4.93 5.86 9.56
N ILE A 99 -4.25 5.18 10.49
CA ILE A 99 -3.78 3.80 10.32
C ILE A 99 -4.46 2.91 11.37
N ASP A 100 -5.20 1.90 10.93
CA ASP A 100 -5.87 0.93 11.80
C ASP A 100 -5.72 -0.52 11.33
N ALA A 101 -5.79 -1.46 12.26
CA ALA A 101 -5.63 -2.89 11.98
C ALA A 101 -6.97 -3.52 11.54
N LEU A 102 -7.05 -4.03 10.30
CA LEU A 102 -8.26 -4.72 9.81
C LEU A 102 -8.38 -6.16 10.31
N THR A 103 -7.23 -6.77 10.63
CA THR A 103 -7.10 -8.09 11.25
C THR A 103 -6.21 -7.97 12.48
N GLU A 104 -6.10 -9.03 13.28
CA GLU A 104 -4.94 -9.14 14.16
C GLU A 104 -3.67 -9.04 13.29
N THR A 105 -2.75 -8.17 13.69
CA THR A 105 -1.61 -7.74 12.87
C THR A 105 -0.36 -7.72 13.73
N GLU A 106 0.70 -8.39 13.29
CA GLU A 106 2.02 -8.26 13.91
C GLU A 106 2.83 -7.22 13.13
N VAL A 107 3.43 -6.26 13.83
CA VAL A 107 4.25 -5.21 13.24
C VAL A 107 5.65 -5.22 13.86
N LEU A 108 6.66 -4.90 13.04
CA LEU A 108 8.01 -4.56 13.49
C LEU A 108 8.14 -3.03 13.46
N TYR A 109 8.06 -2.39 14.62
CA TYR A 109 8.38 -0.97 14.76
C TYR A 109 9.88 -0.76 14.61
N LEU A 110 10.24 0.35 13.98
CA LEU A 110 11.61 0.76 13.73
C LEU A 110 11.76 2.23 14.14
N ASP A 111 12.98 2.59 14.54
CA ASP A 111 13.41 3.96 14.68
C ASP A 111 14.15 4.39 13.41
N PHE A 112 13.69 5.47 12.79
CA PHE A 112 14.27 6.01 11.55
C PHE A 112 15.24 7.18 11.82
N ASP A 113 15.35 7.68 13.05
CA ASP A 113 16.31 8.72 13.42
C ASP A 113 17.75 8.32 13.01
N PRO A 114 18.22 7.06 13.23
CA PRO A 114 19.50 6.60 12.72
C PRO A 114 19.71 6.77 11.22
N LEU A 115 18.63 6.69 10.43
CA LEU A 115 18.66 6.79 8.96
C LEU A 115 18.62 8.24 8.48
N LEU A 116 17.94 9.13 9.23
CA LEU A 116 17.60 10.49 8.80
C LEU A 116 18.55 11.55 9.39
N LEU A 117 19.09 11.32 10.58
CA LEU A 117 19.93 12.28 11.28
C LEU A 117 21.42 11.94 11.12
N GLN A 118 22.26 12.97 11.15
CA GLN A 118 23.71 12.77 11.25
C GLN A 118 24.07 12.28 12.66
N GLN A 119 23.94 10.97 12.86
CA GLN A 119 24.41 10.28 14.05
C GLN A 119 25.59 9.38 13.69
N GLU A 120 26.61 9.37 14.54
CA GLU A 120 27.64 8.33 14.53
C GLU A 120 26.97 7.02 14.91
N ASN A 121 26.58 6.24 13.90
CA ASN A 121 25.98 4.94 14.12
C ASN A 121 26.77 3.91 13.31
N GLY A 122 27.42 2.97 14.01
CA GLY A 122 28.37 2.01 13.44
C GLY A 122 27.73 0.91 12.59
N CYS A 123 26.47 1.05 12.17
CA CYS A 123 25.76 0.04 11.40
C CYS A 123 26.18 0.05 9.93
N PRO A 124 26.85 -1.00 9.41
CA PRO A 124 27.34 -1.02 8.04
C PRO A 124 26.22 -1.09 6.99
N TYR A 125 24.98 -1.42 7.41
CA TYR A 125 23.82 -1.57 6.51
C TYR A 125 22.91 -0.35 6.46
N ARG A 126 23.21 0.71 7.21
CA ARG A 126 22.39 1.93 7.29
C ARG A 126 22.07 2.50 5.92
N MET A 127 23.09 2.73 5.10
CA MET A 127 22.93 3.29 3.75
C MET A 127 22.10 2.39 2.84
N ARG A 128 22.20 1.06 3.01
CA ARG A 128 21.38 0.10 2.26
C ARG A 128 19.90 0.24 2.64
N VAL A 129 19.59 0.30 3.94
CA VAL A 129 18.22 0.49 4.43
C VAL A 129 17.67 1.84 3.97
N THR A 130 18.45 2.93 4.05
CA THR A 130 18.04 4.25 3.55
C THR A 130 17.72 4.22 2.05
N ALA A 131 18.58 3.61 1.23
CA ALA A 131 18.34 3.48 -0.21
C ALA A 131 17.08 2.66 -0.52
N ASN A 132 16.84 1.59 0.24
CA ASN A 132 15.64 0.77 0.09
C ASN A 132 14.37 1.52 0.53
N LEU A 133 14.44 2.29 1.62
CA LEU A 133 13.34 3.15 2.07
C LEU A 133 12.97 4.18 1.00
N LEU A 134 13.96 4.84 0.39
CA LEU A 134 13.73 5.78 -0.72
C LEU A 134 13.05 5.12 -1.93
N ARG A 135 13.41 3.88 -2.25
CA ARG A 135 12.74 3.12 -3.33
C ARG A 135 11.30 2.79 -2.98
N GLU A 136 11.03 2.38 -1.74
CA GLU A 136 9.66 2.10 -1.28
C GLU A 136 8.80 3.38 -1.30
N MET A 137 9.33 4.50 -0.83
CA MET A 137 8.67 5.80 -0.92
C MET A 137 8.41 6.20 -2.38
N GLY A 138 9.37 5.97 -3.29
CA GLY A 138 9.20 6.21 -4.73
C GLY A 138 8.07 5.38 -5.34
N LYS A 139 7.93 4.10 -4.96
CA LYS A 139 6.80 3.27 -5.39
C LYS A 139 5.48 3.75 -4.81
N GLY A 140 5.47 4.16 -3.54
CA GLY A 140 4.30 4.78 -2.91
C GLY A 140 3.85 6.04 -3.66
N ALA A 141 4.80 6.88 -4.07
CA ALA A 141 4.52 8.08 -4.87
C ALA A 141 3.94 7.74 -6.25
N LEU A 142 4.47 6.72 -6.93
CA LEU A 142 3.91 6.24 -8.21
C LEU A 142 2.50 5.66 -8.04
N PHE A 143 2.25 4.89 -6.98
CA PHE A 143 0.93 4.38 -6.63
C PHE A 143 -0.08 5.51 -6.41
N LEU A 144 0.28 6.52 -5.62
CA LEU A 144 -0.58 7.69 -5.37
C LEU A 144 -0.84 8.49 -6.65
N ASN A 145 0.17 8.67 -7.51
CA ASN A 145 -0.01 9.29 -8.82
C ASN A 145 -1.00 8.51 -9.70
N GLN A 146 -0.91 7.18 -9.73
CA GLN A 146 -1.86 6.36 -10.48
C GLN A 146 -3.28 6.49 -9.91
N LYS A 147 -3.43 6.50 -8.58
CA LYS A 147 -4.72 6.74 -7.93
C LYS A 147 -5.28 8.12 -8.25
N MET A 148 -4.46 9.16 -8.25
CA MET A 148 -4.85 10.51 -8.68
C MET A 148 -5.32 10.54 -10.14
N ARG A 149 -4.60 9.89 -11.06
CA ARG A 149 -4.99 9.80 -12.48
C ARG A 149 -6.38 9.18 -12.66
N ILE A 150 -6.68 8.15 -11.87
CA ILE A 150 -8.00 7.52 -11.84
C ILE A 150 -9.04 8.50 -11.31
N LEU A 151 -8.81 9.11 -10.15
CA LEU A 151 -9.79 9.99 -9.51
C LEU A 151 -10.07 11.28 -10.31
N ALA A 152 -9.08 11.75 -11.08
CA ALA A 152 -9.23 12.87 -12.01
C ALA A 152 -10.18 12.58 -13.19
N GLN A 153 -10.59 11.32 -13.39
CA GLN A 153 -11.55 10.99 -14.45
C GLN A 153 -12.99 11.30 -14.01
N ASN A 154 -13.69 12.08 -14.85
CA ASN A 154 -15.08 12.46 -14.62
C ASN A 154 -16.08 11.31 -14.76
N ARG A 155 -15.78 10.32 -15.62
CA ARG A 155 -16.67 9.18 -15.89
C ARG A 155 -16.12 7.92 -15.23
N LEU A 156 -17.01 7.14 -14.60
CA LEU A 156 -16.65 5.84 -14.01
C LEU A 156 -16.01 4.89 -15.04
N ARG A 157 -16.51 4.87 -16.29
CA ARG A 157 -15.88 4.12 -17.38
C ARG A 157 -14.39 4.46 -17.56
N ASN A 158 -14.06 5.75 -17.51
CA ASN A 158 -12.69 6.21 -17.67
C ASN A 158 -11.84 5.85 -16.44
N ARG A 159 -12.42 5.88 -15.23
CA ARG A 159 -11.75 5.37 -14.01
C ARG A 159 -11.38 3.89 -14.16
N ILE A 160 -12.31 3.07 -14.66
CA ILE A 160 -12.10 1.65 -14.93
C ILE A 160 -11.02 1.47 -16.00
N LYS A 161 -11.07 2.23 -17.11
CA LYS A 161 -10.05 2.21 -18.16
C LYS A 161 -8.65 2.47 -17.61
N VAL A 162 -8.46 3.59 -16.91
CA VAL A 162 -7.14 3.98 -16.36
C VAL A 162 -6.64 2.97 -15.34
N TYR A 163 -7.53 2.39 -14.53
CA TYR A 163 -7.18 1.29 -13.62
C TYR A 163 -6.66 0.06 -14.37
N LEU A 164 -7.40 -0.41 -15.38
CA LEU A 164 -7.01 -1.59 -16.16
C LEU A 164 -5.72 -1.36 -16.96
N GLN A 165 -5.48 -0.15 -17.48
CA GLN A 165 -4.22 0.23 -18.14
C GLN A 165 -3.01 0.16 -17.20
N GLY A 166 -3.20 0.27 -15.88
CA GLY A 166 -2.14 0.16 -14.89
C GLY A 166 -1.78 -1.27 -14.51
N LEU A 167 -2.47 -2.27 -15.06
CA LEU A 167 -2.28 -3.68 -14.73
C LEU A 167 -1.56 -4.43 -15.87
N PRO A 168 -0.79 -5.49 -15.56
CA PRO A 168 -0.21 -6.33 -16.58
C PRO A 168 -1.30 -7.04 -17.39
N ILE A 169 -1.16 -6.99 -18.72
CA ILE A 169 -2.06 -7.65 -19.67
C ILE A 169 -1.32 -8.86 -20.24
N ALA A 170 -1.93 -10.04 -20.13
CA ALA A 170 -1.40 -11.25 -20.74
C ALA A 170 -1.57 -11.20 -22.27
N SER A 171 -0.84 -12.06 -22.99
CA SER A 171 -0.86 -12.11 -24.46
C SER A 171 -2.24 -12.42 -25.05
N ASN A 172 -3.14 -13.05 -24.27
CA ASN A 172 -4.52 -13.35 -24.64
C ASN A 172 -5.52 -12.24 -24.24
N GLY A 173 -5.04 -11.06 -23.82
CA GLY A 173 -5.89 -9.95 -23.38
C GLY A 173 -6.49 -10.13 -21.97
N GLU A 174 -6.04 -11.14 -21.21
CA GLU A 174 -6.45 -11.38 -19.83
C GLU A 174 -5.74 -10.43 -18.87
N ILE A 175 -6.50 -9.85 -17.95
CA ILE A 175 -6.03 -9.06 -16.83
C ILE A 175 -6.53 -9.72 -15.55
N ARG A 176 -5.62 -10.06 -14.65
CA ARG A 176 -5.95 -10.58 -13.32
C ARG A 176 -5.96 -9.45 -12.31
N LEU A 177 -7.10 -9.25 -11.69
CA LEU A 177 -7.28 -8.29 -10.61
C LEU A 177 -6.82 -8.89 -9.30
N GLU A 178 -5.98 -8.16 -8.57
CA GLU A 178 -5.62 -8.52 -7.20
C GLU A 178 -6.77 -8.26 -6.21
N MET A 179 -7.73 -7.41 -6.61
CA MET A 179 -8.80 -6.89 -5.76
C MET A 179 -10.14 -7.54 -6.09
N GLY A 180 -10.92 -7.84 -5.07
CA GLY A 180 -12.32 -8.22 -5.25
C GLY A 180 -13.19 -7.01 -5.65
N ARG A 181 -14.43 -7.26 -6.08
CA ARG A 181 -15.33 -6.18 -6.55
C ARG A 181 -15.58 -5.08 -5.52
N GLY A 182 -15.72 -5.46 -4.24
CA GLY A 182 -15.89 -4.49 -3.16
C GLY A 182 -14.67 -3.61 -2.99
N GLU A 183 -13.48 -4.20 -3.04
CA GLU A 183 -12.21 -3.50 -2.88
C GLU A 183 -11.92 -2.62 -4.10
N MET A 184 -12.24 -3.08 -5.31
CA MET A 184 -12.15 -2.28 -6.52
C MET A 184 -13.07 -1.06 -6.45
N ALA A 185 -14.28 -1.20 -5.90
CA ALA A 185 -15.18 -0.06 -5.69
C ALA A 185 -14.58 0.95 -4.69
N ASP A 186 -14.04 0.46 -3.57
CA ASP A 186 -13.35 1.30 -2.59
C ASP A 186 -12.14 2.02 -3.22
N TYR A 187 -11.36 1.31 -4.05
CA TYR A 187 -10.17 1.82 -4.73
C TYR A 187 -10.49 2.91 -5.76
N LEU A 188 -11.56 2.72 -6.54
CA LEU A 188 -12.06 3.67 -7.54
C LEU A 188 -12.91 4.81 -6.93
N CYS A 189 -13.15 4.76 -5.61
CA CYS A 189 -14.00 5.66 -4.84
C CYS A 189 -15.40 5.81 -5.47
N VAL A 190 -16.08 4.68 -5.68
CA VAL A 190 -17.45 4.64 -6.23
C VAL A 190 -18.32 3.61 -5.51
N ASP A 191 -19.63 3.77 -5.62
CA ASP A 191 -20.58 2.77 -5.13
C ASP A 191 -20.40 1.41 -5.81
N ARG A 192 -20.46 0.34 -5.01
CA ARG A 192 -20.40 -1.04 -5.50
C ARG A 192 -21.47 -1.35 -6.55
N SER A 193 -22.66 -0.77 -6.40
CA SER A 193 -23.77 -0.91 -7.35
C SER A 193 -23.53 -0.13 -8.65
N ALA A 194 -22.90 1.05 -8.57
CA ALA A 194 -22.51 1.82 -9.76
C ALA A 194 -21.42 1.10 -10.55
N LEU A 195 -20.38 0.58 -9.87
CA LEU A 195 -19.33 -0.24 -10.49
C LEU A 195 -19.92 -1.46 -11.19
N SER A 196 -20.79 -2.20 -10.51
CA SER A 196 -21.43 -3.41 -11.07
C SER A 196 -22.27 -3.09 -12.31
N ARG A 197 -23.03 -1.99 -12.28
CA ARG A 197 -23.83 -1.54 -13.44
C ARG A 197 -22.94 -1.11 -14.61
N GLU A 198 -21.84 -0.41 -14.36
CA GLU A 198 -20.92 0.01 -15.43
C GLU A 198 -20.23 -1.17 -16.09
N LEU A 199 -19.68 -2.10 -15.29
CA LEU A 199 -19.06 -3.33 -15.82
C LEU A 199 -20.05 -4.16 -16.64
N GLY A 200 -21.30 -4.29 -16.16
CA GLY A 200 -22.36 -4.99 -16.91
C GLY A 200 -22.73 -4.30 -18.23
N ARG A 201 -22.68 -2.95 -18.29
CA ARG A 201 -22.88 -2.21 -19.54
C ARG A 201 -21.70 -2.43 -20.50
N MET A 202 -20.47 -2.28 -20.03
CA MET A 202 -19.27 -2.52 -20.84
C MET A 202 -19.23 -3.95 -21.40
N GLN A 203 -19.72 -4.93 -20.65
CA GLN A 203 -19.86 -6.30 -21.13
C GLN A 203 -20.93 -6.46 -22.22
N LYS A 204 -22.10 -5.82 -22.06
CA LYS A 204 -23.15 -5.82 -23.10
C LYS A 204 -22.72 -5.10 -24.37
N GLU A 205 -21.86 -4.09 -24.24
CA GLU A 205 -21.27 -3.33 -25.35
C GLU A 205 -20.11 -4.09 -26.04
N GLY A 206 -19.70 -5.25 -25.53
CA GLY A 206 -18.62 -6.04 -26.13
C GLY A 206 -17.22 -5.45 -25.91
N ILE A 207 -17.04 -4.57 -24.91
CA ILE A 207 -15.75 -3.95 -24.60
C ILE A 207 -14.85 -4.91 -23.81
N LEU A 208 -15.42 -5.61 -22.83
CA LEU A 208 -14.73 -6.57 -21.98
C LEU A 208 -15.66 -7.69 -21.53
N THR A 209 -15.09 -8.77 -21.02
CA THR A 209 -15.82 -9.73 -20.17
C THR A 209 -15.20 -9.76 -18.79
N TYR A 210 -16.00 -10.16 -17.80
CA TYR A 210 -15.59 -10.19 -16.41
C TYR A 210 -16.09 -11.45 -15.72
N GLN A 211 -15.18 -12.22 -15.10
CA GLN A 211 -15.52 -13.39 -14.31
C GLN A 211 -14.64 -13.47 -13.06
N GLY A 212 -15.25 -13.34 -11.87
CA GLY A 212 -14.53 -13.39 -10.60
C GLY A 212 -13.57 -12.21 -10.43
N GLN A 213 -12.28 -12.42 -10.61
CA GLN A 213 -11.22 -11.40 -10.61
C GLN A 213 -10.47 -11.37 -11.95
N VAL A 214 -11.03 -11.98 -12.98
CA VAL A 214 -10.44 -12.04 -14.32
C VAL A 214 -11.25 -11.15 -15.26
N VAL A 215 -10.55 -10.26 -15.95
CA VAL A 215 -11.09 -9.39 -17.00
C VAL A 215 -10.46 -9.82 -18.32
N HIS A 216 -11.26 -10.03 -19.37
CA HIS A 216 -10.73 -10.16 -20.73
C HIS A 216 -11.14 -8.94 -21.55
N ILE A 217 -10.18 -8.31 -22.22
CA ILE A 217 -10.43 -7.19 -23.12
C ILE A 217 -10.87 -7.75 -24.47
N LEU A 218 -12.06 -7.35 -24.92
CA LEU A 218 -12.63 -7.77 -26.20
C LEU A 218 -12.40 -6.70 -27.29
N ASP A 219 -12.47 -5.43 -26.90
CA ASP A 219 -12.17 -4.29 -27.75
C ASP A 219 -10.71 -3.86 -27.56
N SER A 220 -9.88 -4.09 -28.58
CA SER A 220 -8.45 -3.77 -28.57
C SER A 220 -8.15 -2.27 -28.46
N GLU A 221 -9.09 -1.41 -28.85
CA GLU A 221 -8.92 0.05 -28.75
C GLU A 221 -9.27 0.60 -27.37
N PHE A 222 -10.01 -0.17 -26.55
CA PHE A 222 -10.47 0.34 -25.26
C PHE A 222 -9.33 0.80 -24.35
N LEU A 223 -8.21 0.07 -24.34
CA LEU A 223 -7.03 0.40 -23.53
C LEU A 223 -6.00 1.27 -24.24
N SER A 224 -6.25 1.71 -25.48
CA SER A 224 -5.35 2.65 -26.15
C SER A 224 -5.29 3.99 -25.40
N ALA A 225 -4.16 4.69 -25.49
CA ALA A 225 -3.99 6.02 -24.91
C ALA A 225 -4.91 7.05 -25.57
#